data_AF-A0A5M9MMW2-F1
#
_entry.id   AF-A0A5M9MMW2-F1
#
_cell.length_a   1.000
_cell.length_b   1.000
_cell.length_c   1.000
_cell.angle_alpha   90.00
_cell.angle_beta   90.00
_cell.angle_gamma   90.00
#
_symmetry.space_group_name_H-M   'P 1'
#
loop_
_entity.id
_entity.type
_entity.pdbx_description
1 polymer ?
#
loop_
_entity_poly.entity_id
_entity_poly.type
_entity_poly.pdbx_seq_one_letter_code
_entity_poly.pdbx_strand_id
1 'polypeptide(L)'
;MSTAARFTLDMATCLCIGFAMSFMPLAYILGRTLIPSTHMRNRILFFWHAYDALTHLFIEGSFLYECFTSYTTIPVGFTREPFFLGHKDRVYGAAYGVGPSARLWQEYAKADFRWATADPNVISLEILTVCLGGPAAVYICYLLWSCSRSQSGAPVRGSAKAKLWLIAPALATAELYGGFMTFAPEWLTASSQLATDNPVYLWFYLFFFNTLWVFVPLWVLWEGGKELRVAFVKAEGDDRKRKPYMILMGYLVDTSGPMCPKLEHAKNSGASILFTILYLFPTGYHLYTTILAPRKSTYNRAGYFIPILIGAGLEVAGYATRCASVKQPDSVGLYATSSTLIVIAPVFICASLYVLLRRLIESGFGSGSGYEKTGSKTVLGVVRVKWLPWIFVTLDIISCLTQGSGSGIASAGDWKGDQKDVRSVYRVIEFALGIDGYPFNHEWPLYVLEAVPMLAAITVLGWYHPGRWLQTSAADLETNIGL
;
A
#
# COMPACT_ATOMS: atom_id res chain seq x y z
N MET A 1 17.74 -0.95 -38.43
CA MET A 1 16.52 -1.73 -38.11
C MET A 1 16.97 -3.05 -37.54
N SER A 2 17.07 -3.16 -36.21
CA SER A 2 17.38 -4.42 -35.53
C SER A 2 16.19 -5.35 -35.74
N THR A 3 16.42 -6.53 -36.30
CA THR A 3 15.37 -7.55 -36.47
C THR A 3 14.91 -8.01 -35.09
N ALA A 4 13.70 -7.62 -34.71
CA ALA A 4 13.00 -8.13 -33.53
C ALA A 4 13.19 -9.65 -33.42
N ALA A 5 13.61 -10.15 -32.27
CA ALA A 5 13.78 -11.57 -32.05
C ALA A 5 12.43 -12.28 -32.30
N ARG A 6 12.40 -13.18 -33.28
CA ARG A 6 11.19 -13.91 -33.64
C ARG A 6 10.79 -14.81 -32.47
N PHE A 7 9.52 -14.75 -32.08
CA PHE A 7 8.97 -15.69 -31.10
C PHE A 7 9.04 -17.11 -31.67
N THR A 8 9.57 -18.04 -30.89
CA THR A 8 9.66 -19.47 -31.25
C THR A 8 8.92 -20.30 -30.22
N LEU A 9 7.87 -20.98 -30.66
CA LEU A 9 7.13 -21.92 -29.82
C LEU A 9 7.80 -23.30 -29.85
N ASP A 10 8.90 -23.44 -29.11
CA ASP A 10 9.60 -24.71 -28.95
C ASP A 10 9.02 -25.53 -27.78
N MET A 11 9.49 -26.77 -27.63
CA MET A 11 9.02 -27.67 -26.57
C MET A 11 9.24 -27.07 -25.17
N ALA A 12 10.36 -26.37 -24.95
CA ALA A 12 10.65 -25.73 -23.67
C ALA A 12 9.63 -24.63 -23.36
N THR A 13 9.34 -23.77 -24.34
CA THR A 13 8.32 -22.71 -24.24
C THR A 13 6.95 -23.32 -23.93
N CYS A 14 6.55 -24.38 -24.65
CA CYS A 14 5.29 -25.10 -24.40
C CYS A 14 5.20 -25.66 -22.98
N LEU A 15 6.28 -26.27 -22.48
CA LEU A 15 6.31 -26.83 -21.13
C LEU A 15 6.24 -25.73 -20.06
N CYS A 16 6.94 -24.61 -20.24
CA CYS A 16 6.92 -23.48 -19.31
C CYS A 16 5.53 -22.83 -19.26
N ILE A 17 4.93 -22.52 -20.42
CA ILE A 17 3.57 -21.98 -20.50
C ILE A 17 2.57 -22.99 -19.92
N GLY A 18 2.69 -24.27 -20.28
CA GLY A 18 1.82 -25.34 -19.79
C GLY A 18 1.87 -25.47 -18.27
N PHE A 19 3.07 -25.41 -17.67
CA PHE A 19 3.26 -25.41 -16.22
C PHE A 19 2.59 -24.19 -15.58
N ALA A 20 2.88 -22.97 -16.06
CA ALA A 20 2.30 -21.74 -15.51
C ALA A 20 0.76 -21.73 -15.60
N MET A 21 0.21 -22.17 -16.74
CA MET A 21 -1.24 -22.24 -16.95
C MET A 21 -1.91 -23.37 -16.16
N SER A 22 -1.18 -24.40 -15.71
CA SER A 22 -1.75 -25.55 -14.99
C SER A 22 -2.35 -25.19 -13.62
N PHE A 23 -1.96 -24.06 -13.04
CA PHE A 23 -2.49 -23.63 -11.75
C PHE A 23 -3.93 -23.09 -11.83
N MET A 24 -4.36 -22.53 -12.95
CA MET A 24 -5.75 -22.09 -13.13
C MET A 24 -6.75 -23.26 -13.04
N PRO A 25 -6.65 -24.36 -13.83
CA PRO A 25 -7.56 -25.48 -13.70
C PRO A 25 -7.45 -26.16 -12.33
N LEU A 26 -6.27 -26.22 -11.72
CA LEU A 26 -6.10 -26.73 -10.37
C LEU A 26 -6.89 -25.91 -9.35
N ALA A 27 -6.73 -24.58 -9.35
CA ALA A 27 -7.47 -23.66 -8.50
C ALA A 27 -8.98 -23.76 -8.73
N TYR A 28 -9.41 -23.94 -9.98
CA TYR A 28 -10.82 -24.09 -10.33
C TYR A 28 -11.41 -25.39 -9.77
N ILE A 29 -10.69 -26.51 -9.91
CA ILE A 29 -11.09 -27.80 -9.35
C ILE A 29 -11.18 -27.69 -7.83
N LEU A 30 -10.18 -27.11 -7.16
CA LEU A 30 -10.18 -26.90 -5.70
C LEU A 30 -11.36 -26.04 -5.25
N GLY A 31 -11.66 -24.94 -5.96
CA GLY A 31 -12.80 -24.09 -5.64
C GLY A 31 -14.14 -24.82 -5.77
N ARG A 32 -14.28 -25.67 -6.79
CA ARG A 32 -15.48 -26.49 -7.00
C ARG A 32 -15.67 -27.59 -5.95
N THR A 33 -14.58 -28.19 -5.48
CA THR A 33 -14.62 -29.28 -4.49
C THR A 33 -14.83 -28.75 -3.08
N LEU A 34 -14.19 -27.63 -2.73
CA LEU A 34 -14.17 -27.11 -1.37
C LEU A 34 -15.31 -26.14 -1.06
N ILE A 35 -15.83 -25.42 -2.06
CA ILE A 35 -16.91 -24.44 -1.87
C ILE A 35 -18.21 -24.95 -2.51
N PRO A 36 -19.35 -25.00 -1.78
CA PRO A 36 -20.65 -25.39 -2.34
C PRO A 36 -21.12 -24.51 -3.50
N SER A 37 -21.91 -25.07 -4.43
CA SER A 37 -22.43 -24.36 -5.61
C SER A 37 -23.40 -23.22 -5.28
N THR A 38 -24.02 -23.27 -4.11
CA THR A 38 -24.87 -22.19 -3.56
C THR A 38 -24.08 -20.91 -3.25
N HIS A 39 -22.75 -20.99 -3.12
CA HIS A 39 -21.89 -19.85 -2.80
C HIS A 39 -21.01 -19.45 -3.99
N MET A 40 -21.65 -19.09 -5.12
CA MET A 40 -20.95 -18.77 -6.38
C MET A 40 -19.89 -17.66 -6.23
N ARG A 41 -20.22 -16.57 -5.51
CA ARG A 41 -19.24 -15.49 -5.26
C ARG A 41 -17.99 -16.02 -4.54
N ASN A 42 -18.18 -16.85 -3.51
CA ASN A 42 -17.07 -17.43 -2.76
C ASN A 42 -16.27 -18.44 -3.61
N ARG A 43 -16.89 -19.12 -4.58
CA ARG A 43 -16.18 -19.97 -5.55
C ARG A 43 -15.26 -19.16 -6.45
N ILE A 44 -15.73 -18.03 -6.96
CA ILE A 44 -14.93 -17.15 -7.83
C ILE A 44 -13.77 -16.55 -7.02
N LEU A 45 -14.06 -16.04 -5.82
CA LEU A 45 -13.01 -15.52 -4.93
C LEU A 45 -12.01 -16.62 -4.57
N PHE A 46 -12.46 -17.84 -4.26
CA PHE A 46 -11.57 -18.94 -3.93
C PHE A 46 -10.69 -19.31 -5.11
N PHE A 47 -11.27 -19.42 -6.31
CA PHE A 47 -10.52 -19.70 -7.54
C PHE A 47 -9.39 -18.70 -7.74
N TRP A 48 -9.68 -17.39 -7.64
CA TRP A 48 -8.66 -16.35 -7.78
C TRP A 48 -7.56 -16.51 -6.73
N HIS A 49 -7.90 -16.50 -5.44
CA HIS A 49 -6.91 -16.53 -4.37
C HIS A 49 -6.14 -17.86 -4.29
N ALA A 50 -6.70 -18.95 -4.81
CA ALA A 50 -5.97 -20.21 -4.94
C ALA A 50 -4.98 -20.16 -6.10
N TYR A 51 -5.36 -19.58 -7.24
CA TYR A 51 -4.44 -19.37 -8.36
C TYR A 51 -3.32 -18.40 -7.99
N ASP A 52 -3.67 -17.33 -7.29
CA ASP A 52 -2.78 -16.31 -6.76
C ASP A 52 -1.78 -16.91 -5.75
N ALA A 53 -2.25 -17.66 -4.76
CA ALA A 53 -1.40 -18.39 -3.82
C ALA A 53 -0.42 -19.35 -4.51
N LEU A 54 -0.89 -20.09 -5.53
CA LEU A 54 -0.03 -21.01 -6.29
C LEU A 54 1.04 -20.25 -7.08
N THR A 55 0.69 -19.12 -7.66
CA THR A 55 1.61 -18.26 -8.41
C THR A 55 2.69 -17.70 -7.49
N HIS A 56 2.30 -17.05 -6.39
CA HIS A 56 3.25 -16.50 -5.43
C HIS A 56 4.16 -17.57 -4.83
N LEU A 57 3.60 -18.69 -4.35
CA LEU A 57 4.41 -19.68 -3.63
C LEU A 57 5.31 -20.53 -4.54
N PHE A 58 4.85 -20.90 -5.73
CA PHE A 58 5.57 -21.84 -6.60
C PHE A 58 6.25 -21.16 -7.79
N ILE A 59 5.61 -20.19 -8.45
CA ILE A 59 6.23 -19.48 -9.57
C ILE A 59 7.22 -18.47 -9.00
N GLU A 60 6.75 -17.45 -8.30
CA GLU A 60 7.60 -16.38 -7.76
C GLU A 60 8.58 -16.88 -6.70
N GLY A 61 8.16 -17.84 -5.87
CA GLY A 61 9.07 -18.53 -4.95
C GLY A 61 10.26 -19.19 -5.65
N SER A 62 10.04 -19.73 -6.85
CA SER A 62 11.14 -20.29 -7.66
C SER A 62 12.04 -19.20 -8.25
N PHE A 63 11.51 -18.01 -8.56
CA PHE A 63 12.34 -16.88 -9.00
C PHE A 63 13.33 -16.47 -7.93
N LEU A 64 12.82 -16.29 -6.71
CA LEU A 64 13.66 -15.94 -5.56
C LEU A 64 14.72 -17.02 -5.33
N TYR A 65 14.33 -18.30 -5.38
CA TYR A 65 15.29 -19.39 -5.26
C TYR A 65 16.43 -19.25 -6.27
N GLU A 66 16.13 -19.03 -7.56
CA GLU A 66 17.15 -18.84 -8.59
C GLU A 66 18.00 -17.58 -8.36
N CYS A 67 17.38 -16.48 -7.92
CA CYS A 67 18.10 -15.23 -7.61
C CYS A 67 19.09 -15.38 -6.45
N PHE A 68 18.84 -16.27 -5.49
CA PHE A 68 19.72 -16.49 -4.34
C PHE A 68 20.69 -17.66 -4.51
N THR A 69 20.46 -18.56 -5.48
CA THR A 69 21.22 -19.81 -5.59
C THR A 69 21.94 -20.02 -6.94
N SER A 70 21.40 -19.48 -8.03
CA SER A 70 21.99 -19.60 -9.37
C SER A 70 22.88 -18.43 -9.68
N TYR A 71 24.15 -18.71 -9.97
CA TYR A 71 25.16 -17.70 -10.26
C TYR A 71 26.22 -18.21 -11.24
N THR A 72 26.92 -17.26 -11.87
CA THR A 72 28.19 -17.51 -12.57
C THR A 72 29.27 -16.57 -12.06
N THR A 73 30.53 -16.98 -12.14
CA THR A 73 31.66 -16.15 -11.74
C THR A 73 32.02 -15.14 -12.84
N ILE A 74 32.44 -13.96 -12.42
CA ILE A 74 32.82 -12.86 -13.31
C ILE A 74 34.35 -12.88 -13.49
N PRO A 75 34.89 -12.68 -14.71
CA PRO A 75 36.32 -12.57 -14.94
C PRO A 75 36.97 -11.42 -14.15
N VAL A 76 38.22 -11.63 -13.74
CA VAL A 76 39.01 -10.62 -13.00
C VAL A 76 39.13 -9.34 -13.84
N GLY A 77 38.75 -8.20 -13.26
CA GLY A 77 38.78 -6.88 -13.90
C GLY A 77 37.43 -6.38 -14.43
N PHE A 78 36.40 -7.23 -14.48
CA PHE A 78 35.05 -6.81 -14.84
C PHE A 78 34.28 -6.45 -13.55
N THR A 79 33.98 -5.17 -13.35
CA THR A 79 33.21 -4.68 -12.19
C THR A 79 31.88 -4.12 -12.67
N ARG A 80 30.77 -4.64 -12.13
CA ARG A 80 29.43 -4.15 -12.42
C ARG A 80 28.68 -3.95 -11.11
N GLU A 81 28.37 -2.69 -10.81
CA GLU A 81 27.51 -2.33 -9.68
C GLU A 81 26.04 -2.25 -10.12
N PRO A 82 25.08 -2.48 -9.20
CA PRO A 82 25.25 -2.84 -7.78
C PRO A 82 25.65 -4.31 -7.56
N PHE A 83 26.44 -4.57 -6.51
CA PHE A 83 26.81 -5.93 -6.10
C PHE A 83 25.68 -6.59 -5.30
N PHE A 84 25.05 -7.62 -5.87
CA PHE A 84 24.05 -8.39 -5.16
C PHE A 84 24.69 -9.15 -3.99
N LEU A 85 24.14 -8.98 -2.78
CA LEU A 85 24.67 -9.54 -1.52
C LEU A 85 26.13 -9.15 -1.20
N GLY A 86 26.64 -8.08 -1.81
CA GLY A 86 28.03 -7.65 -1.62
C GLY A 86 29.08 -8.54 -2.31
N HIS A 87 28.68 -9.55 -3.08
CA HIS A 87 29.62 -10.39 -3.83
C HIS A 87 30.08 -9.69 -5.11
N LYS A 88 31.40 -9.50 -5.24
CA LYS A 88 32.03 -8.82 -6.40
C LYS A 88 32.53 -9.79 -7.48
N ASP A 89 32.58 -11.07 -7.16
CA ASP A 89 33.17 -12.13 -7.98
C ASP A 89 32.14 -12.90 -8.82
N ARG A 90 30.85 -12.60 -8.68
CA ARG A 90 29.75 -13.37 -9.28
C ARG A 90 28.53 -12.51 -9.60
N VAL A 91 27.74 -12.97 -10.56
CA VAL A 91 26.40 -12.44 -10.86
C VAL A 91 25.36 -13.54 -10.64
N TYR A 92 24.24 -13.16 -10.02
CA TYR A 92 23.15 -14.08 -9.69
C TYR A 92 21.95 -13.92 -10.65
N GLY A 93 21.13 -14.95 -10.74
CA GLY A 93 19.86 -14.93 -11.45
C GLY A 93 19.54 -16.22 -12.19
N ALA A 94 18.28 -16.32 -12.63
CA ALA A 94 17.76 -17.48 -13.36
C ALA A 94 18.51 -17.76 -14.67
N ALA A 95 19.17 -16.77 -15.28
CA ALA A 95 20.00 -16.96 -16.48
C ALA A 95 21.09 -18.02 -16.31
N TYR A 96 21.57 -18.23 -15.08
CA TYR A 96 22.68 -19.14 -14.77
C TYR A 96 22.21 -20.50 -14.24
N GLY A 97 20.92 -20.65 -13.97
CA GLY A 97 20.34 -21.90 -13.53
C GLY A 97 20.09 -22.87 -14.68
N VAL A 98 20.17 -24.17 -14.39
CA VAL A 98 19.93 -25.25 -15.37
C VAL A 98 18.64 -26.03 -15.09
N GLY A 99 18.05 -25.84 -13.92
CA GLY A 99 16.86 -26.57 -13.47
C GLY A 99 15.56 -26.07 -14.11
N PRO A 100 14.43 -26.78 -13.89
CA PRO A 100 13.12 -26.39 -14.44
C PRO A 100 12.66 -25.00 -14.02
N SER A 101 12.93 -24.59 -12.77
CA SER A 101 12.65 -23.25 -12.25
C SER A 101 13.42 -22.17 -13.01
N ALA A 102 14.71 -22.39 -13.24
CA ALA A 102 15.53 -21.49 -14.07
C ALA A 102 14.98 -21.37 -15.50
N ARG A 103 14.57 -22.50 -16.11
CA ARG A 103 13.98 -22.51 -17.46
C ARG A 103 12.68 -21.71 -17.55
N LEU A 104 11.82 -21.81 -16.53
CA LEU A 104 10.59 -21.03 -16.45
C LEU A 104 10.88 -19.52 -16.49
N TRP A 105 11.87 -19.07 -15.72
CA TRP A 105 12.22 -17.65 -15.66
C TRP A 105 13.04 -17.17 -16.84
N GLN A 106 13.87 -18.03 -17.43
CA GLN A 106 14.50 -17.77 -18.72
C GLN A 106 13.46 -17.58 -19.83
N GLU A 107 12.34 -18.32 -19.78
CA GLU A 107 11.23 -18.14 -20.73
C GLU A 107 10.55 -16.78 -20.55
N TYR A 108 10.16 -16.44 -19.32
CA TYR A 108 9.53 -15.15 -19.03
C TYR A 108 10.49 -13.98 -19.30
N ALA A 109 11.79 -14.17 -19.10
CA ALA A 109 12.80 -13.15 -19.34
C ALA A 109 13.00 -12.79 -20.81
N LYS A 110 12.45 -13.58 -21.75
CA LYS A 110 12.36 -13.15 -23.16
C LYS A 110 11.40 -11.96 -23.33
N ALA A 111 10.43 -11.80 -22.42
CA ALA A 111 9.49 -10.70 -22.40
C ALA A 111 9.95 -9.57 -21.45
N ASP A 112 10.52 -9.89 -20.30
CA ASP A 112 11.06 -8.93 -19.32
C ASP A 112 12.45 -9.35 -18.83
N PHE A 113 13.50 -8.73 -19.38
CA PHE A 113 14.89 -9.16 -19.17
C PHE A 113 15.34 -9.13 -17.71
N ARG A 114 14.67 -8.35 -16.85
CA ARG A 114 15.02 -8.26 -15.42
C ARG A 114 14.88 -9.60 -14.71
N TRP A 115 13.93 -10.43 -15.13
CA TRP A 115 13.66 -11.76 -14.55
C TRP A 115 14.71 -12.82 -14.90
N ALA A 116 15.64 -12.53 -15.81
CA ALA A 116 16.82 -13.37 -16.02
C ALA A 116 17.89 -13.14 -14.93
N THR A 117 17.86 -11.99 -14.26
CA THR A 117 18.93 -11.51 -13.37
C THR A 117 18.43 -11.27 -11.95
N ALA A 118 19.35 -11.13 -11.00
CA ALA A 118 19.01 -10.73 -9.64
C ALA A 118 18.76 -9.22 -9.52
N ASP A 119 17.71 -8.70 -10.17
CA ASP A 119 17.33 -7.29 -10.10
C ASP A 119 16.83 -6.94 -8.68
N PRO A 120 17.47 -6.00 -7.96
CA PRO A 120 17.10 -5.70 -6.58
C PRO A 120 15.69 -5.14 -6.41
N ASN A 121 15.13 -4.44 -7.39
CA ASN A 121 13.78 -3.89 -7.30
C ASN A 121 12.76 -5.04 -7.41
N VAL A 122 12.91 -5.88 -8.45
CA VAL A 122 12.05 -7.06 -8.63
C VAL A 122 12.17 -7.98 -7.42
N ILE A 123 13.39 -8.33 -6.98
CA ILE A 123 13.58 -9.20 -5.80
C ILE A 123 12.93 -8.62 -4.54
N SER A 124 13.08 -7.31 -4.29
CA SER A 124 12.49 -6.68 -3.10
C SER A 124 10.96 -6.78 -3.10
N LEU A 125 10.34 -6.68 -4.27
CA LEU A 125 8.91 -6.89 -4.42
C LEU A 125 8.54 -8.36 -4.24
N GLU A 126 9.25 -9.27 -4.91
CA GLU A 126 8.94 -10.71 -4.90
C GLU A 126 9.13 -11.33 -3.51
N ILE A 127 10.05 -10.82 -2.68
CA ILE A 127 10.15 -11.23 -1.27
C ILE A 127 8.83 -10.97 -0.53
N LEU A 128 8.17 -9.82 -0.79
CA LEU A 128 6.90 -9.48 -0.14
C LEU A 128 5.76 -10.34 -0.70
N THR A 129 5.68 -10.56 -2.01
CA THR A 129 4.63 -11.38 -2.62
C THR A 129 4.75 -12.83 -2.16
N VAL A 130 5.95 -13.41 -2.12
CA VAL A 130 6.17 -14.80 -1.68
C VAL A 130 5.97 -14.97 -0.18
N CYS A 131 6.57 -14.11 0.65
CA CYS A 131 6.56 -14.29 2.11
C CYS A 131 5.29 -13.75 2.79
N LEU A 132 4.58 -12.80 2.17
CA LEU A 132 3.36 -12.21 2.73
C LEU A 132 2.14 -12.45 1.84
N GLY A 133 2.25 -12.18 0.54
CA GLY A 133 1.15 -12.31 -0.44
C GLY A 133 0.61 -13.74 -0.54
N GLY A 134 1.47 -14.70 -0.86
CA GLY A 134 1.13 -16.13 -0.95
C GLY A 134 0.46 -16.68 0.32
N PRO A 135 1.05 -16.51 1.51
CA PRO A 135 0.41 -16.92 2.77
C PRO A 135 -0.92 -16.23 3.05
N ALA A 136 -1.06 -14.94 2.71
CA ALA A 136 -2.33 -14.22 2.84
C ALA A 136 -3.39 -14.79 1.89
N ALA A 137 -3.05 -15.10 0.64
CA ALA A 137 -3.92 -15.72 -0.34
C ALA A 137 -4.39 -17.12 0.11
N VAL A 138 -3.47 -17.95 0.62
CA VAL A 138 -3.81 -19.25 1.24
C VAL A 138 -4.77 -19.06 2.43
N TYR A 139 -4.52 -18.06 3.27
CA TYR A 139 -5.39 -17.79 4.41
C TYR A 139 -6.78 -17.31 3.97
N ILE A 140 -6.89 -16.51 2.91
CA ILE A 140 -8.16 -16.13 2.31
C ILE A 140 -8.92 -17.36 1.80
N CYS A 141 -8.26 -18.28 1.11
CA CYS A 141 -8.85 -19.56 0.70
C CYS A 141 -9.40 -20.35 1.89
N TYR A 142 -8.64 -20.44 2.99
CA TYR A 142 -9.10 -21.06 4.23
C TYR A 142 -10.34 -20.36 4.82
N LEU A 143 -10.38 -19.04 4.84
CA LEU A 143 -11.52 -18.26 5.35
C LEU A 143 -12.76 -18.43 4.47
N LEU A 144 -12.60 -18.43 3.15
CA LEU A 144 -13.66 -18.69 2.18
C LEU A 144 -14.25 -20.08 2.36
N TRP A 145 -13.42 -21.10 2.54
CA TRP A 145 -13.87 -22.45 2.88
C TRP A 145 -14.62 -22.49 4.21
N SER A 146 -14.04 -21.91 5.26
CA SER A 146 -14.61 -21.90 6.62
C SER A 146 -16.00 -21.24 6.67
N CYS A 147 -16.18 -20.12 5.95
CA CYS A 147 -17.45 -19.40 5.93
C CYS A 147 -18.51 -20.00 4.98
N SER A 148 -18.11 -20.89 4.06
CA SER A 148 -18.98 -21.52 3.05
C SER A 148 -19.42 -22.94 3.41
N ARG A 149 -18.80 -23.56 4.42
CA ARG A 149 -19.12 -24.94 4.82
C ARG A 149 -20.43 -25.00 5.63
N SER A 150 -21.33 -25.90 5.24
CA SER A 150 -22.66 -26.05 5.86
C SER A 150 -22.63 -26.43 7.35
N GLN A 151 -21.53 -27.05 7.82
CA GLN A 151 -21.35 -27.45 9.22
C GLN A 151 -20.89 -26.30 10.15
N SER A 152 -20.54 -25.13 9.59
CA SER A 152 -20.05 -24.00 10.37
C SER A 152 -21.23 -23.23 10.98
N GLY A 153 -21.31 -23.20 12.32
CA GLY A 153 -22.30 -22.38 13.03
C GLY A 153 -22.17 -20.88 12.69
N ALA A 154 -23.27 -20.13 12.84
CA ALA A 154 -23.33 -18.70 12.51
C ALA A 154 -22.18 -17.84 13.10
N PRO A 155 -21.72 -18.06 14.36
CA PRO A 155 -20.63 -17.28 14.94
C PRO A 155 -19.27 -17.51 14.23
N VAL A 156 -18.99 -18.75 13.85
CA VAL A 156 -17.75 -19.13 13.14
C VAL A 156 -17.72 -18.50 11.76
N ARG A 157 -18.86 -18.54 11.05
CA ARG A 157 -19.01 -17.93 9.72
C ARG A 157 -18.85 -16.41 9.78
N GLY A 158 -19.41 -15.74 10.79
CA GLY A 158 -19.27 -14.30 11.00
C GLY A 158 -17.81 -13.88 11.23
N SER A 159 -17.10 -14.58 12.13
CA SER A 159 -15.68 -14.33 12.41
C SER A 159 -14.80 -14.56 11.18
N ALA A 160 -15.05 -15.64 10.42
CA ALA A 160 -14.31 -15.91 9.19
C ALA A 160 -14.54 -14.82 8.12
N LYS A 161 -15.78 -14.36 7.94
CA LYS A 161 -16.08 -13.24 7.03
C LYS A 161 -15.42 -11.92 7.46
N ALA A 162 -15.40 -11.63 8.76
CA ALA A 162 -14.75 -10.41 9.26
C ALA A 162 -13.24 -10.41 8.99
N LYS A 163 -12.57 -11.55 9.18
CA LYS A 163 -11.13 -11.70 8.84
C LYS A 163 -10.90 -11.64 7.33
N LEU A 164 -11.80 -12.25 6.54
CA LEU A 164 -11.71 -12.27 5.08
C LEU A 164 -11.68 -10.85 4.53
N TRP A 165 -12.65 -10.03 4.93
CA TRP A 165 -12.77 -8.65 4.45
C TRP A 165 -11.81 -7.66 5.10
N LEU A 166 -10.98 -8.11 6.03
CA LEU A 166 -9.80 -7.38 6.50
C LEU A 166 -8.58 -7.66 5.62
N ILE A 167 -8.39 -8.92 5.21
CA ILE A 167 -7.15 -9.39 4.59
C ILE A 167 -7.22 -9.32 3.06
N ALA A 168 -8.36 -9.66 2.45
CA ALA A 168 -8.51 -9.63 1.00
C ALA A 168 -8.31 -8.23 0.41
N PRO A 169 -8.87 -7.14 0.97
CA PRO A 169 -8.57 -5.80 0.48
C PRO A 169 -7.11 -5.37 0.70
N ALA A 170 -6.48 -5.82 1.79
CA ALA A 170 -5.08 -5.52 2.08
C ALA A 170 -4.15 -6.19 1.06
N LEU A 171 -4.40 -7.47 0.76
CA LEU A 171 -3.70 -8.22 -0.28
C LEU A 171 -3.91 -7.57 -1.66
N ALA A 172 -5.17 -7.30 -2.03
CA ALA A 172 -5.49 -6.66 -3.31
C ALA A 172 -4.81 -5.30 -3.49
N THR A 173 -4.68 -4.51 -2.41
CA THR A 173 -3.94 -3.24 -2.46
C THR A 173 -2.45 -3.46 -2.67
N ALA A 174 -1.86 -4.45 -1.99
CA ALA A 174 -0.45 -4.80 -2.14
C ALA A 174 -0.14 -5.31 -3.56
N GLU A 175 -1.02 -6.12 -4.15
CA GLU A 175 -0.91 -6.61 -5.53
C GLU A 175 -0.94 -5.46 -6.55
N LEU A 176 -1.89 -4.52 -6.42
CA LEU A 176 -1.94 -3.34 -7.28
C LEU A 176 -0.69 -2.46 -7.15
N TYR A 177 -0.20 -2.29 -5.93
CA TYR A 177 1.04 -1.57 -5.67
C TYR A 177 2.25 -2.31 -6.29
N GLY A 178 2.32 -3.63 -6.17
CA GLY A 178 3.36 -4.45 -6.77
C GLY A 178 3.38 -4.34 -8.28
N GLY A 179 2.22 -4.49 -8.93
CA GLY A 179 2.11 -4.30 -10.37
C GLY A 179 2.56 -2.91 -10.82
N PHE A 180 2.20 -1.86 -10.07
CA PHE A 180 2.68 -0.50 -10.34
C PHE A 180 4.20 -0.40 -10.21
N MET A 181 4.80 -0.97 -9.15
CA MET A 181 6.26 -0.94 -8.93
C MET A 181 7.04 -1.76 -9.97
N THR A 182 6.44 -2.79 -10.57
CA THR A 182 7.07 -3.58 -11.64
C THR A 182 7.12 -2.82 -12.96
N PHE A 183 6.05 -2.11 -13.33
CA PHE A 183 5.92 -1.49 -14.67
C PHE A 183 6.19 0.00 -14.71
N ALA A 184 5.87 0.77 -13.66
CA ALA A 184 6.09 2.22 -13.68
C ALA A 184 7.56 2.61 -13.90
N PRO A 185 8.57 1.96 -13.27
CA PRO A 185 9.97 2.23 -13.59
C PRO A 185 10.31 1.99 -15.05
N GLU A 186 9.76 0.94 -15.67
CA GLU A 186 10.00 0.66 -17.09
C GLU A 186 9.33 1.69 -17.99
N TRP A 187 8.11 2.13 -17.70
CA TRP A 187 7.51 3.21 -18.48
C TRP A 187 8.34 4.50 -18.42
N LEU A 188 8.96 4.78 -17.27
CA LEU A 188 9.84 5.93 -17.09
C LEU A 188 11.19 5.78 -17.80
N THR A 189 11.67 4.54 -18.01
CA THR A 189 12.93 4.24 -18.72
C THR A 189 12.70 3.80 -20.17
N ALA A 190 11.56 4.21 -20.76
CA ALA A 190 11.17 3.88 -22.13
C ALA A 190 11.13 2.37 -22.43
N SER A 191 10.79 1.58 -21.41
CA SER A 191 10.60 0.12 -21.44
C SER A 191 11.84 -0.63 -21.92
N SER A 192 13.00 -0.13 -21.52
CA SER A 192 14.30 -0.65 -21.96
C SER A 192 14.53 -2.14 -21.65
N GLN A 193 13.85 -2.68 -20.62
CA GLN A 193 13.95 -4.08 -20.24
C GLN A 193 12.79 -4.94 -20.77
N LEU A 194 11.80 -4.36 -21.47
CA LEU A 194 10.61 -5.05 -21.93
C LEU A 194 10.62 -5.26 -23.45
N ALA A 195 10.34 -6.48 -23.89
CA ALA A 195 10.18 -6.80 -25.31
C ALA A 195 8.80 -6.37 -25.82
N THR A 196 8.68 -5.08 -26.18
CA THR A 196 7.43 -4.46 -26.65
C THR A 196 7.19 -4.56 -28.16
N ASP A 197 8.21 -4.96 -28.92
CA ASP A 197 8.21 -5.09 -30.37
C ASP A 197 7.58 -6.42 -30.86
N ASN A 198 7.63 -7.47 -30.02
CA ASN A 198 7.04 -8.76 -30.32
C ASN A 198 5.60 -8.85 -29.76
N PRO A 199 4.58 -9.15 -30.60
CA PRO A 199 3.19 -9.16 -30.15
C PRO A 199 2.89 -10.25 -29.13
N VAL A 200 3.60 -11.38 -29.13
CA VAL A 200 3.39 -12.44 -28.15
C VAL A 200 3.93 -12.02 -26.79
N TYR A 201 5.15 -11.48 -26.75
CA TYR A 201 5.72 -10.98 -25.49
C TYR A 201 4.92 -9.80 -24.94
N LEU A 202 4.53 -8.85 -25.79
CA LEU A 202 3.74 -7.71 -25.37
C LEU A 202 2.33 -8.11 -24.89
N TRP A 203 1.54 -8.79 -25.73
CA TRP A 203 0.11 -8.97 -25.44
C TRP A 203 -0.17 -10.18 -24.56
N PHE A 204 0.56 -11.28 -24.73
CA PHE A 204 0.32 -12.50 -23.97
C PHE A 204 1.10 -12.52 -22.65
N TYR A 205 2.42 -12.28 -22.68
CA TYR A 205 3.25 -12.34 -21.46
C TYR A 205 3.06 -11.10 -20.58
N LEU A 206 3.26 -9.91 -21.15
CA LEU A 206 3.26 -8.66 -20.37
C LEU A 206 1.84 -8.15 -20.12
N PHE A 207 1.00 -8.02 -21.14
CA PHE A 207 -0.32 -7.40 -20.96
C PHE A 207 -1.32 -8.35 -20.29
N PHE A 208 -1.61 -9.51 -20.89
CA PHE A 208 -2.71 -10.38 -20.44
C PHE A 208 -2.56 -10.83 -18.99
N PHE A 209 -1.43 -11.46 -18.62
CA PHE A 209 -1.26 -11.99 -17.26
C PHE A 209 -1.24 -10.88 -16.20
N ASN A 210 -0.49 -9.81 -16.41
CA ASN A 210 -0.39 -8.73 -15.43
C ASN A 210 -1.72 -7.97 -15.26
N THR A 211 -2.52 -7.87 -16.32
CA THR A 211 -3.84 -7.23 -16.27
C THR A 211 -4.84 -8.02 -15.41
N LEU A 212 -4.64 -9.33 -15.21
CA LEU A 212 -5.43 -10.11 -14.24
C LEU A 212 -5.20 -9.59 -12.81
N TRP A 213 -3.94 -9.31 -12.45
CA TRP A 213 -3.53 -8.69 -11.17
C TRP A 213 -3.86 -7.19 -11.07
N VAL A 214 -4.60 -6.64 -12.04
CA VAL A 214 -5.20 -5.31 -11.94
C VAL A 214 -6.71 -5.41 -11.75
N PHE A 215 -7.40 -6.07 -12.68
CA PHE A 215 -8.85 -6.10 -12.66
C PHE A 215 -9.43 -6.92 -11.50
N VAL A 216 -8.83 -8.07 -11.17
CA VAL A 216 -9.35 -8.92 -10.11
C VAL A 216 -9.15 -8.26 -8.74
N PRO A 217 -7.97 -7.68 -8.42
CA PRO A 217 -7.79 -6.94 -7.18
C PRO A 217 -8.71 -5.72 -7.06
N LEU A 218 -8.92 -4.96 -8.14
CA LEU A 218 -9.91 -3.87 -8.15
C LEU A 218 -11.33 -4.37 -7.85
N TRP A 219 -11.71 -5.53 -8.40
CA TRP A 219 -12.99 -6.16 -8.10
C TRP A 219 -13.07 -6.63 -6.63
N VAL A 220 -12.00 -7.20 -6.07
CA VAL A 220 -11.91 -7.57 -4.64
C VAL A 220 -12.05 -6.35 -3.74
N LEU A 221 -11.41 -5.22 -4.07
CA LEU A 221 -11.57 -3.96 -3.36
C LEU A 221 -13.00 -3.44 -3.41
N TRP A 222 -13.65 -3.54 -4.58
CA TRP A 222 -15.05 -3.14 -4.74
C TRP A 222 -16.00 -4.01 -3.90
N GLU A 223 -15.82 -5.34 -3.91
CA GLU A 223 -16.60 -6.25 -3.06
C GLU A 223 -16.33 -6.02 -1.57
N GLY A 224 -15.07 -5.83 -1.19
CA GLY A 224 -14.67 -5.47 0.17
C GLY A 224 -15.33 -4.19 0.64
N GLY A 225 -15.34 -3.15 -0.21
CA GLY A 225 -16.01 -1.88 0.09
C GLY A 225 -17.50 -2.03 0.42
N LYS A 226 -18.23 -2.90 -0.30
CA LYS A 226 -19.65 -3.19 -0.01
C LYS A 226 -19.83 -3.83 1.37
N GLU A 227 -19.04 -4.85 1.66
CA GLU A 227 -19.17 -5.64 2.90
C GLU A 227 -18.74 -4.83 4.12
N LEU A 228 -17.67 -4.05 3.99
CA LEU A 228 -17.20 -3.11 5.02
C LEU A 228 -18.25 -2.04 5.31
N ARG A 229 -18.87 -1.47 4.28
CA ARG A 229 -19.95 -0.47 4.44
C ARG A 229 -21.12 -1.02 5.25
N VAL A 230 -21.58 -2.25 4.95
CA VAL A 230 -22.66 -2.90 5.70
C VAL A 230 -22.28 -3.12 7.17
N ALA A 231 -21.05 -3.57 7.42
CA ALA A 231 -20.56 -3.78 8.78
C ALA A 231 -20.47 -2.48 9.60
N PHE A 232 -20.05 -1.38 8.97
CA PHE A 232 -19.98 -0.06 9.60
C PHE A 232 -21.36 0.50 9.94
N VAL A 233 -22.33 0.41 9.03
CA VAL A 233 -23.71 0.87 9.28
C VAL A 233 -24.30 0.17 10.49
N LYS A 234 -24.08 -1.16 10.60
CA LYS A 234 -24.54 -1.95 11.74
C LYS A 234 -23.85 -1.56 13.06
N ALA A 235 -22.54 -1.32 13.03
CA ALA A 235 -21.74 -0.94 14.19
C ALA A 235 -22.23 0.34 14.85
N GLU A 236 -22.51 1.38 14.06
CA GLU A 236 -22.90 2.69 14.57
C GLU A 236 -24.34 2.68 15.11
N GLY A 237 -25.20 1.79 14.60
CA GLY A 237 -26.52 1.53 15.18
C GLY A 237 -26.44 1.07 16.64
N ASP A 238 -25.46 0.21 16.96
CA ASP A 238 -25.25 -0.33 18.31
C ASP A 238 -24.54 0.66 19.26
N ASP A 239 -23.63 1.48 18.74
CA ASP A 239 -22.81 2.42 19.53
C ASP A 239 -23.56 3.66 20.03
N ARG A 240 -24.82 3.91 19.60
CA ARG A 240 -25.73 4.91 20.20
C ARG A 240 -25.91 4.73 21.72
N LYS A 241 -25.52 3.58 22.27
CA LYS A 241 -25.65 3.21 23.69
C LYS A 241 -24.42 3.49 24.56
N ARG A 242 -23.28 3.96 24.03
CA ARG A 242 -22.04 4.19 24.81
C ARG A 242 -21.43 5.58 24.63
N LYS A 243 -20.91 6.17 25.73
CA LYS A 243 -20.31 7.52 25.78
C LYS A 243 -18.83 7.52 25.34
N PRO A 244 -18.34 8.58 24.64
CA PRO A 244 -16.95 8.64 24.15
C PRO A 244 -15.97 9.31 25.13
N TYR A 245 -14.70 8.86 25.12
CA TYR A 245 -13.55 9.47 25.82
C TYR A 245 -12.60 10.15 24.81
N MET A 246 -11.98 11.27 25.22
CA MET A 246 -11.14 12.17 24.42
C MET A 246 -9.73 12.26 25.02
N ILE A 247 -8.66 12.22 24.21
CA ILE A 247 -7.26 12.39 24.64
C ILE A 247 -6.63 13.50 23.79
N LEU A 248 -5.94 14.43 24.47
CA LEU A 248 -5.26 15.61 23.94
C LEU A 248 -3.74 15.45 24.15
N MET A 249 -2.91 15.80 23.17
CA MET A 249 -1.47 16.03 23.37
C MET A 249 -0.97 17.06 22.36
N GLY A 250 -0.14 18.00 22.82
CA GLY A 250 0.57 18.98 22.01
C GLY A 250 1.99 19.18 22.54
N TYR A 251 2.93 19.52 21.66
CA TYR A 251 4.24 20.08 22.00
C TYR A 251 4.76 20.92 20.82
N LEU A 252 5.32 22.09 21.15
CA LEU A 252 6.03 23.02 20.26
C LEU A 252 7.55 22.80 20.40
N VAL A 253 8.31 22.99 19.32
CA VAL A 253 9.77 23.00 19.32
C VAL A 253 10.28 24.34 18.78
N ASP A 254 11.25 24.89 19.49
CA ASP A 254 11.98 26.14 19.25
C ASP A 254 13.16 25.91 18.29
N THR A 255 13.49 26.88 17.44
CA THR A 255 14.55 26.76 16.43
C THR A 255 15.37 28.05 16.32
N SER A 256 16.62 28.00 16.78
CA SER A 256 17.65 29.00 16.50
C SER A 256 18.97 28.30 16.17
N GLY A 257 19.45 28.41 14.92
CA GLY A 257 20.74 27.90 14.46
C GLY A 257 21.18 28.61 13.16
N PRO A 258 22.50 28.79 12.91
CA PRO A 258 23.02 29.84 12.01
C PRO A 258 23.17 29.42 10.53
N MET A 259 23.31 30.44 9.66
CA MET A 259 23.36 30.39 8.18
C MET A 259 24.60 29.72 7.56
N CYS A 260 24.41 29.06 6.41
CA CYS A 260 25.43 28.76 5.37
C CYS A 260 24.76 28.67 3.97
N PRO A 261 25.48 28.67 2.83
CA PRO A 261 25.31 29.69 1.80
C PRO A 261 24.59 29.22 0.51
N LYS A 262 23.77 30.13 -0.02
CA LYS A 262 23.31 30.37 -1.40
C LYS A 262 23.44 29.22 -2.42
N LEU A 263 22.32 28.55 -2.69
CA LEU A 263 22.02 27.97 -4.01
C LEU A 263 20.85 28.74 -4.64
N GLU A 264 21.17 29.46 -5.71
CA GLU A 264 20.23 30.04 -6.67
C GLU A 264 19.58 28.88 -7.45
N HIS A 265 18.27 28.91 -7.72
CA HIS A 265 17.55 28.34 -8.89
C HIS A 265 16.02 28.29 -8.63
N ALA A 266 15.23 28.42 -9.71
CA ALA A 266 13.84 28.90 -9.75
C ALA A 266 12.79 28.07 -8.97
N LYS A 267 12.29 28.62 -7.85
CA LYS A 267 11.25 28.03 -6.99
C LYS A 267 9.85 28.57 -7.34
N ASN A 268 8.85 27.71 -7.50
CA ASN A 268 7.54 28.06 -8.03
C ASN A 268 6.56 28.44 -6.92
N SER A 269 6.57 29.72 -6.51
CA SER A 269 5.66 30.25 -5.47
C SER A 269 4.18 30.02 -5.78
N GLY A 270 3.80 29.94 -7.06
CA GLY A 270 2.42 29.74 -7.47
C GLY A 270 1.87 28.38 -7.04
N ALA A 271 2.69 27.33 -7.10
CA ALA A 271 2.28 25.98 -6.69
C ALA A 271 2.05 25.89 -5.18
N SER A 272 2.92 26.46 -4.35
CA SER A 272 2.72 26.47 -2.88
C SER A 272 1.41 27.16 -2.50
N ILE A 273 1.13 28.33 -3.09
CA ILE A 273 -0.09 29.09 -2.84
C ILE A 273 -1.33 28.29 -3.26
N LEU A 274 -1.28 27.68 -4.45
CA LEU A 274 -2.35 26.84 -4.95
C LEU A 274 -2.66 25.70 -3.99
N PHE A 275 -1.65 24.93 -3.56
CA PHE A 275 -1.86 23.81 -2.65
C PHE A 275 -2.33 24.28 -1.27
N THR A 276 -1.82 25.39 -0.72
CA THR A 276 -2.37 25.98 0.51
C THR A 276 -3.87 26.26 0.38
N ILE A 277 -4.31 26.87 -0.72
CA ILE A 277 -5.72 27.14 -0.98
C ILE A 277 -6.52 25.85 -1.13
N LEU A 278 -6.01 24.88 -1.90
CA LEU A 278 -6.66 23.60 -2.11
C LEU A 278 -6.87 22.84 -0.80
N TYR A 279 -5.91 22.88 0.13
CA TYR A 279 -6.01 22.23 1.44
C TYR A 279 -6.92 22.96 2.42
N LEU A 280 -7.18 24.26 2.25
CA LEU A 280 -8.14 24.99 3.08
C LEU A 280 -9.57 24.44 2.92
N PHE A 281 -9.97 24.03 1.72
CA PHE A 281 -11.31 23.48 1.48
C PHE A 281 -11.62 22.20 2.27
N PRO A 282 -10.83 21.11 2.16
CA PRO A 282 -11.08 19.90 2.93
C PRO A 282 -10.85 20.13 4.43
N THR A 283 -9.90 20.99 4.83
CA THR A 283 -9.70 21.35 6.25
C THR A 283 -10.94 22.03 6.82
N GLY A 284 -11.51 23.01 6.10
CA GLY A 284 -12.74 23.69 6.48
C GLY A 284 -13.94 22.75 6.50
N TYR A 285 -14.01 21.82 5.55
CA TYR A 285 -15.06 20.80 5.52
C TYR A 285 -14.97 19.83 6.72
N HIS A 286 -13.76 19.35 7.06
CA HIS A 286 -13.54 18.52 8.26
C HIS A 286 -13.83 19.29 9.55
N LEU A 287 -13.47 20.57 9.63
CA LEU A 287 -13.82 21.44 10.75
C LEU A 287 -15.34 21.52 10.91
N TYR A 288 -16.06 21.70 9.79
CA TYR A 288 -17.50 21.70 9.78
C TYR A 288 -18.07 20.35 10.24
N THR A 289 -17.68 19.22 9.64
CA THR A 289 -18.27 17.91 9.92
C THR A 289 -17.91 17.34 11.29
N THR A 290 -16.70 17.63 11.80
CA THR A 290 -16.20 17.05 13.06
C THR A 290 -16.52 17.92 14.28
N ILE A 291 -16.53 19.25 14.14
CA ILE A 291 -16.72 20.18 15.27
C ILE A 291 -18.04 20.96 15.17
N LEU A 292 -18.30 21.65 14.07
CA LEU A 292 -19.41 22.63 14.01
C LEU A 292 -20.78 21.95 13.86
N ALA A 293 -20.90 20.98 12.95
CA ALA A 293 -22.16 20.31 12.65
C ALA A 293 -22.64 19.41 13.80
N PRO A 294 -21.76 18.72 14.56
CA PRO A 294 -22.16 18.01 15.78
C PRO A 294 -22.55 18.93 16.94
N ARG A 295 -22.02 20.17 17.00
CA ARG A 295 -22.46 21.19 17.98
C ARG A 295 -23.86 21.71 17.68
N LYS A 296 -24.27 21.72 16.41
CA LYS A 296 -25.62 22.11 15.95
C LYS A 296 -26.61 20.93 15.91
N SER A 297 -26.26 19.78 16.49
CA SER A 297 -27.05 18.53 16.46
C SER A 297 -27.41 18.02 15.06
N THR A 298 -26.73 18.49 14.01
CA THR A 298 -26.98 18.07 12.62
C THR A 298 -26.24 16.77 12.27
N TYR A 299 -25.14 16.48 12.98
CA TYR A 299 -24.27 15.31 12.77
C TYR A 299 -23.91 14.66 14.11
N ASN A 300 -23.57 13.37 14.13
CA ASN A 300 -23.08 12.71 15.34
C ASN A 300 -21.62 13.08 15.65
N ARG A 301 -21.24 13.04 16.93
CA ARG A 301 -19.87 13.32 17.38
C ARG A 301 -18.92 12.18 17.02
N ALA A 302 -18.17 12.33 15.93
CA ALA A 302 -17.09 11.42 15.54
C ALA A 302 -15.73 11.95 16.03
N GLY A 303 -15.50 11.93 17.36
CA GLY A 303 -14.28 12.50 17.96
C GLY A 303 -12.96 11.89 17.48
N TYR A 304 -13.00 10.67 16.92
CA TYR A 304 -11.85 10.01 16.32
C TYR A 304 -11.45 10.57 14.94
N PHE A 305 -12.18 11.54 14.39
CA PHE A 305 -11.78 12.31 13.19
C PHE A 305 -11.06 13.63 13.53
N ILE A 306 -10.92 13.98 14.82
CA ILE A 306 -10.12 15.14 15.26
C ILE A 306 -8.66 15.04 14.77
N PRO A 307 -7.99 13.88 14.81
CA PRO A 307 -6.65 13.74 14.23
C PRO A 307 -6.60 14.12 12.74
N ILE A 308 -7.52 13.64 11.89
CA ILE A 308 -7.57 14.08 10.47
C ILE A 308 -7.68 15.60 10.34
N LEU A 309 -8.48 16.26 11.18
CA LEU A 309 -8.58 17.72 11.18
C LEU A 309 -7.23 18.39 11.53
N ILE A 310 -6.50 17.84 12.51
CA ILE A 310 -5.15 18.30 12.86
C ILE A 310 -4.19 18.09 11.68
N GLY A 311 -4.18 16.89 11.09
CA GLY A 311 -3.35 16.56 9.93
C GLY A 311 -3.63 17.48 8.73
N ALA A 312 -4.89 17.71 8.40
CA ALA A 312 -5.28 18.63 7.33
C ALA A 312 -4.85 20.09 7.63
N GLY A 313 -4.94 20.52 8.89
CA GLY A 313 -4.40 21.81 9.34
C GLY A 313 -2.88 21.90 9.22
N LEU A 314 -2.16 20.81 9.50
CA LEU A 314 -0.71 20.73 9.32
C LEU A 314 -0.31 20.80 7.84
N GLU A 315 -1.07 20.19 6.91
CA GLU A 315 -0.85 20.37 5.47
C GLU A 315 -0.99 21.85 5.07
N VAL A 316 -2.07 22.51 5.51
CA VAL A 316 -2.26 23.96 5.25
C VAL A 316 -1.09 24.76 5.79
N ALA A 317 -0.68 24.51 7.03
CA ALA A 317 0.45 25.20 7.66
C ALA A 317 1.79 24.89 6.95
N GLY A 318 1.99 23.65 6.51
CA GLY A 318 3.18 23.19 5.81
C GLY A 318 3.36 23.89 4.47
N TYR A 319 2.32 23.93 3.62
CA TYR A 319 2.36 24.64 2.34
C TYR A 319 2.31 26.17 2.50
N ALA A 320 1.64 26.70 3.54
CA ALA A 320 1.68 28.13 3.85
C ALA A 320 3.11 28.56 4.24
N THR A 321 3.77 27.77 5.09
CA THR A 321 5.19 27.98 5.44
C THR A 321 6.08 27.78 4.22
N ARG A 322 5.72 26.87 3.30
CA ARG A 322 6.42 26.69 2.02
C ARG A 322 6.41 27.96 1.18
N CYS A 323 5.30 28.70 1.15
CA CYS A 323 5.22 29.99 0.45
C CYS A 323 6.28 30.99 0.95
N ALA A 324 6.61 30.96 2.24
CA ALA A 324 7.68 31.77 2.82
C ALA A 324 9.08 31.18 2.54
N SER A 325 9.22 29.85 2.66
CA SER A 325 10.48 29.14 2.38
C SER A 325 10.94 29.30 0.93
N VAL A 326 10.01 29.34 -0.02
CA VAL A 326 10.29 29.56 -1.44
C VAL A 326 10.85 30.97 -1.70
N LYS A 327 10.37 31.98 -0.95
CA LYS A 327 10.83 33.38 -1.06
C LYS A 327 12.14 33.62 -0.31
N GLN A 328 12.43 32.82 0.71
CA GLN A 328 13.65 32.88 1.52
C GLN A 328 14.39 31.54 1.43
N PRO A 329 14.98 31.22 0.27
CA PRO A 329 15.62 29.94 0.03
C PRO A 329 16.79 29.66 0.98
N ASP A 330 17.43 30.70 1.49
CA ASP A 330 18.54 30.63 2.45
C ASP A 330 18.07 30.29 3.89
N SER A 331 16.76 30.32 4.16
CA SER A 331 16.21 30.02 5.47
C SER A 331 15.98 28.52 5.64
N VAL A 332 17.00 27.86 6.17
CA VAL A 332 16.96 26.44 6.56
C VAL A 332 15.78 26.17 7.51
N GLY A 333 15.53 27.08 8.46
CA GLY A 333 14.42 26.96 9.40
C GLY A 333 13.07 26.88 8.68
N LEU A 334 12.80 27.79 7.74
CA LEU A 334 11.52 27.78 7.00
C LEU A 334 11.36 26.54 6.12
N TYR A 335 12.44 26.08 5.49
CA TYR A 335 12.42 24.84 4.71
C TYR A 335 12.16 23.63 5.60
N ALA A 336 12.94 23.47 6.68
CA ALA A 336 12.83 22.37 7.62
C ALA A 336 11.46 22.35 8.29
N THR A 337 10.94 23.49 8.75
CA THR A 337 9.60 23.60 9.33
C THR A 337 8.54 23.21 8.31
N SER A 338 8.60 23.73 7.09
CA SER A 338 7.63 23.37 6.03
C SER A 338 7.64 21.87 5.73
N SER A 339 8.82 21.28 5.48
CA SER A 339 8.98 19.85 5.21
C SER A 339 8.53 18.99 6.39
N THR A 340 8.85 19.40 7.62
CA THR A 340 8.46 18.68 8.84
C THR A 340 6.95 18.66 9.02
N LEU A 341 6.26 19.79 8.82
CA LEU A 341 4.80 19.87 8.92
C LEU A 341 4.10 18.96 7.90
N ILE A 342 4.59 18.95 6.65
CA ILE A 342 4.06 18.08 5.58
C ILE A 342 4.30 16.61 5.91
N VAL A 343 5.47 16.25 6.45
CA VAL A 343 5.80 14.85 6.82
C VAL A 343 5.01 14.36 8.03
N ILE A 344 4.69 15.25 8.98
CA ILE A 344 3.92 14.88 10.18
C ILE A 344 2.43 14.70 9.87
N ALA A 345 1.87 15.48 8.96
CA ALA A 345 0.42 15.48 8.68
C ALA A 345 -0.20 14.09 8.41
N PRO A 346 0.42 13.19 7.60
CA PRO A 346 -0.05 11.82 7.38
C PRO A 346 -0.23 11.00 8.66
N VAL A 347 0.61 11.20 9.69
CA VAL A 347 0.56 10.44 10.95
C VAL A 347 -0.78 10.63 11.65
N PHE A 348 -1.29 11.86 11.64
CA PHE A 348 -2.58 12.18 12.24
C PHE A 348 -3.75 11.60 11.43
N ILE A 349 -3.63 11.54 10.12
CA ILE A 349 -4.63 10.93 9.25
C ILE A 349 -4.68 9.41 9.50
N CYS A 350 -3.51 8.78 9.56
CA CYS A 350 -3.35 7.37 9.93
C CYS A 350 -3.97 7.07 11.30
N ALA A 351 -3.78 7.94 12.31
CA ALA A 351 -4.37 7.75 13.64
C ALA A 351 -5.90 7.60 13.60
N SER A 352 -6.60 8.44 12.82
CA SER A 352 -8.05 8.31 12.63
C SER A 352 -8.42 7.03 11.88
N LEU A 353 -7.64 6.65 10.85
CA LEU A 353 -7.84 5.41 10.10
C LEU A 353 -7.68 4.16 10.97
N TYR A 354 -6.70 4.13 11.88
CA TYR A 354 -6.51 3.00 12.78
C TYR A 354 -7.63 2.85 13.80
N VAL A 355 -8.19 3.96 14.29
CA VAL A 355 -9.39 3.92 15.15
C VAL A 355 -10.60 3.43 14.36
N LEU A 356 -10.76 3.89 13.11
CA LEU A 356 -11.83 3.42 12.22
C LEU A 356 -11.69 1.90 11.92
N LEU A 357 -10.47 1.44 11.62
CA LEU A 357 -10.12 0.04 11.41
C LEU A 357 -10.40 -0.79 12.66
N ARG A 358 -10.06 -0.30 13.85
CA ARG A 358 -10.39 -0.95 15.11
C ARG A 358 -11.89 -1.11 15.29
N ARG A 359 -12.69 -0.05 15.06
CA ARG A 359 -14.16 -0.09 15.19
C ARG A 359 -14.78 -1.09 14.21
N LEU A 360 -14.24 -1.16 12.99
CA LEU A 360 -14.63 -2.16 11.99
C LEU A 360 -14.36 -3.59 12.44
N ILE A 361 -13.17 -3.85 12.98
CA ILE A 361 -12.84 -5.17 13.52
C ILE A 361 -13.72 -5.47 14.74
N GLU A 362 -14.03 -4.50 15.58
CA GLU A 362 -14.91 -4.72 16.73
C GLU A 362 -16.36 -5.03 16.31
N SER A 363 -16.85 -4.44 15.21
CA SER A 363 -18.22 -4.64 14.71
C SER A 363 -18.41 -5.92 13.91
N GLY A 364 -17.46 -6.27 13.03
CA GLY A 364 -17.50 -7.51 12.24
C GLY A 364 -17.47 -8.77 13.11
N PHE A 365 -16.85 -8.69 14.29
CA PHE A 365 -16.77 -9.76 15.28
C PHE A 365 -17.91 -9.73 16.32
N GLY A 366 -18.84 -8.78 16.25
CA GLY A 366 -19.71 -8.39 17.36
C GLY A 366 -21.14 -8.96 17.39
N SER A 367 -21.66 -9.62 16.34
CA SER A 367 -23.11 -9.76 16.21
C SER A 367 -23.69 -11.17 16.33
N GLY A 368 -23.13 -12.03 17.19
CA GLY A 368 -23.68 -13.40 17.29
C GLY A 368 -23.27 -14.27 18.46
N SER A 369 -22.86 -13.73 19.61
CA SER A 369 -22.63 -14.61 20.77
C SER A 369 -22.83 -13.88 22.08
N GLY A 370 -23.62 -14.51 22.97
CA GLY A 370 -23.60 -14.31 24.42
C GLY A 370 -22.28 -14.76 25.04
N TYR A 371 -21.17 -14.31 24.46
CA TYR A 371 -19.81 -14.39 24.99
C TYR A 371 -19.39 -13.01 25.49
N GLU A 372 -20.33 -12.36 26.18
CA GLU A 372 -20.14 -11.11 26.88
C GLU A 372 -19.58 -11.45 28.27
N LYS A 373 -18.24 -11.47 28.41
CA LYS A 373 -17.56 -10.87 29.59
C LYS A 373 -16.04 -10.98 29.66
N THR A 374 -15.33 -11.84 28.93
CA THR A 374 -13.88 -12.02 29.23
C THR A 374 -12.93 -12.31 28.07
N GLY A 375 -13.43 -12.46 26.83
CA GLY A 375 -12.58 -12.78 25.68
C GLY A 375 -12.00 -11.54 24.99
N SER A 376 -10.71 -11.23 25.20
CA SER A 376 -10.03 -10.16 24.48
C SER A 376 -10.02 -10.44 22.96
N LYS A 377 -10.74 -9.64 22.15
CA LYS A 377 -10.74 -9.76 20.68
C LYS A 377 -9.32 -9.62 20.14
N THR A 378 -8.84 -10.59 19.35
CA THR A 378 -7.51 -10.59 18.71
C THR A 378 -7.62 -10.61 17.19
N VAL A 379 -6.80 -9.80 16.52
CA VAL A 379 -6.52 -9.86 15.08
C VAL A 379 -5.56 -11.03 14.85
N LEU A 380 -5.90 -11.91 13.89
CA LEU A 380 -5.11 -13.10 13.53
C LEU A 380 -4.82 -14.06 14.69
N GLY A 381 -5.53 -13.94 15.83
CA GLY A 381 -5.24 -14.73 17.03
C GLY A 381 -4.07 -14.21 17.88
N VAL A 382 -3.33 -13.21 17.42
CA VAL A 382 -2.06 -12.76 18.03
C VAL A 382 -2.21 -11.40 18.71
N VAL A 383 -2.71 -10.38 17.99
CA VAL A 383 -2.68 -8.99 18.46
C VAL A 383 -4.05 -8.58 18.97
N ARG A 384 -4.15 -8.15 20.23
CA ARG A 384 -5.39 -7.63 20.80
C ARG A 384 -5.83 -6.36 20.06
N VAL A 385 -7.07 -6.34 19.55
CA VAL A 385 -7.61 -5.26 18.69
C VAL A 385 -7.51 -3.87 19.33
N LYS A 386 -7.64 -3.78 20.67
CA LYS A 386 -7.49 -2.53 21.43
C LYS A 386 -6.11 -1.88 21.30
N TRP A 387 -5.07 -2.66 21.02
CA TRP A 387 -3.69 -2.19 20.86
C TRP A 387 -3.34 -1.81 19.43
N LEU A 388 -4.18 -2.17 18.45
CA LEU A 388 -3.88 -1.93 17.04
C LEU A 388 -3.63 -0.44 16.75
N PRO A 389 -4.48 0.51 17.20
CA PRO A 389 -4.19 1.93 16.98
C PRO A 389 -2.92 2.39 17.69
N TRP A 390 -2.63 1.86 18.89
CA TRP A 390 -1.43 2.24 19.65
C TRP A 390 -0.14 1.75 18.99
N ILE A 391 -0.12 0.52 18.47
CA ILE A 391 1.04 -0.03 17.76
C ILE A 391 1.33 0.83 16.54
N PHE A 392 0.34 1.04 15.68
CA PHE A 392 0.57 1.78 14.45
C PHE A 392 0.85 3.27 14.68
N VAL A 393 0.16 3.93 15.62
CA VAL A 393 0.48 5.32 15.99
C VAL A 393 1.89 5.40 16.56
N THR A 394 2.33 4.43 17.36
CA THR A 394 3.71 4.42 17.89
C THR A 394 4.74 4.22 16.77
N LEU A 395 4.48 3.30 15.83
CA LEU A 395 5.34 3.09 14.66
C LEU A 395 5.41 4.35 13.78
N ASP A 396 4.29 5.04 13.59
CA ASP A 396 4.26 6.30 12.85
C ASP A 396 4.96 7.43 13.60
N ILE A 397 4.84 7.53 14.93
CA ILE A 397 5.61 8.50 15.73
C ILE A 397 7.11 8.20 15.63
N ILE A 398 7.53 6.95 15.82
CA ILE A 398 8.94 6.55 15.69
C ILE A 398 9.45 6.90 14.30
N SER A 399 8.73 6.50 13.26
CA SER A 399 9.10 6.79 11.88
C SER A 399 9.10 8.28 11.57
N CYS A 400 8.19 9.06 12.15
CA CYS A 400 8.15 10.51 12.02
C CYS A 400 9.35 11.17 12.70
N LEU A 401 9.75 10.69 13.87
CA LEU A 401 10.95 11.17 14.57
C LEU A 401 12.22 10.84 13.79
N THR A 402 12.30 9.65 13.18
CA THR A 402 13.40 9.26 12.29
C THR A 402 13.44 10.10 11.00
N GLN A 403 12.28 10.42 10.41
CA GLN A 403 12.22 11.26 9.21
C GLN A 403 12.50 12.74 9.52
N GLY A 404 12.04 13.23 10.67
CA GLY A 404 12.34 14.56 11.18
C GLY A 404 13.82 14.74 11.52
N SER A 405 14.47 13.72 12.11
CA SER A 405 15.91 13.73 12.35
C SER A 405 16.71 13.68 11.05
N GLY A 406 16.29 12.88 10.06
CA GLY A 406 16.88 12.87 8.71
C GLY A 406 16.80 14.25 8.02
N SER A 407 15.65 14.92 8.13
CA SER A 407 15.45 16.29 7.61
C SER A 407 16.31 17.34 8.33
N GLY A 408 16.52 17.19 9.64
CA GLY A 408 17.37 18.06 10.45
C GLY A 408 18.87 17.87 10.16
N ILE A 409 19.33 16.64 9.93
CA ILE A 409 20.74 16.35 9.61
C ILE A 409 21.06 16.75 8.16
N ALA A 410 20.16 16.46 7.21
CA ALA A 410 20.33 16.86 5.81
C ALA A 410 20.39 18.39 5.64
N SER A 411 19.73 19.14 6.53
CA SER A 411 19.71 20.61 6.51
C SER A 411 20.88 21.27 7.25
N ALA A 412 21.64 20.51 8.07
CA ALA A 412 22.81 21.00 8.79
C ALA A 412 24.13 20.92 7.99
N GLY A 413 24.12 20.35 6.78
CA GLY A 413 25.28 20.28 5.88
C GLY A 413 26.36 19.26 6.24
N ASP A 414 26.20 18.50 7.32
CA ASP A 414 27.20 17.55 7.87
C ASP A 414 26.94 16.08 7.45
N TRP A 415 26.27 15.84 6.33
CA TRP A 415 25.99 14.46 5.89
C TRP A 415 27.27 13.75 5.39
N LYS A 416 27.81 12.84 6.20
CA LYS A 416 28.74 11.79 5.77
C LYS A 416 28.28 10.44 6.32
N GLY A 417 27.57 9.65 5.52
CA GLY A 417 27.18 8.30 5.94
C GLY A 417 26.27 7.56 4.98
N ASP A 418 26.70 6.34 4.64
CA ASP A 418 26.04 5.31 3.84
C ASP A 418 25.01 4.57 4.70
N GLN A 419 23.76 5.04 4.74
CA GLN A 419 22.62 4.24 5.23
C GLN A 419 21.35 4.56 4.44
N LYS A 420 20.95 3.58 3.62
CA LYS A 420 19.68 3.53 2.89
C LYS A 420 18.64 2.85 3.78
N ASP A 421 17.96 3.61 4.63
CA ASP A 421 16.77 3.11 5.33
C ASP A 421 15.49 3.80 4.82
N VAL A 422 14.47 2.97 4.60
CA VAL A 422 13.33 3.19 3.71
C VAL A 422 12.14 3.84 4.43
N ARG A 423 11.59 4.95 3.89
CA ARG A 423 10.14 5.26 3.84
C ARG A 423 9.82 6.38 2.82
N SER A 424 8.77 6.16 2.01
CA SER A 424 8.34 6.90 0.80
C SER A 424 9.41 6.99 -0.31
N VAL A 425 9.16 6.35 -1.46
CA VAL A 425 10.10 6.27 -2.61
C VAL A 425 10.62 7.66 -3.01
N TYR A 426 9.75 8.67 -3.03
CA TYR A 426 10.15 10.05 -3.31
C TYR A 426 11.17 10.60 -2.30
N ARG A 427 10.89 10.47 -0.99
CA ARG A 427 11.76 10.99 0.08
C ARG A 427 13.08 10.24 0.16
N VAL A 428 13.06 8.93 -0.09
CA VAL A 428 14.29 8.13 -0.21
C VAL A 428 15.15 8.68 -1.35
N ILE A 429 14.57 8.96 -2.52
CA ILE A 429 15.30 9.51 -3.67
C ILE A 429 15.77 10.94 -3.38
N GLU A 430 14.95 11.78 -2.75
CA GLU A 430 15.29 13.15 -2.36
C GLU A 430 16.45 13.21 -1.37
N PHE A 431 16.42 12.41 -0.30
CA PHE A 431 17.50 12.37 0.69
C PHE A 431 18.75 11.63 0.18
N ALA A 432 18.60 10.58 -0.62
CA ALA A 432 19.74 9.84 -1.19
C ALA A 432 20.51 10.65 -2.26
N LEU A 433 19.84 11.55 -2.98
CA LEU A 433 20.48 12.41 -3.98
C LEU A 433 21.06 13.71 -3.40
N GLY A 434 20.76 14.03 -2.13
CA GLY A 434 21.31 15.22 -1.44
C GLY A 434 20.83 16.56 -2.00
N ILE A 435 21.43 17.65 -1.50
CA ILE A 435 21.10 19.05 -1.88
C ILE A 435 21.33 19.32 -3.38
N ASP A 436 22.25 18.60 -4.01
CA ASP A 436 22.54 18.71 -5.45
C ASP A 436 21.64 17.81 -6.33
N GLY A 437 20.74 17.04 -5.72
CA GLY A 437 19.85 16.09 -6.39
C GLY A 437 18.71 16.72 -7.20
N TYR A 438 18.22 16.02 -8.23
CA TYR A 438 17.08 16.47 -9.05
C TYR A 438 15.82 16.84 -8.23
N PRO A 439 15.42 16.05 -7.19
CA PRO A 439 14.26 16.38 -6.35
C PRO A 439 14.42 17.64 -5.50
N PHE A 440 15.66 17.97 -5.10
CA PHE A 440 15.93 19.19 -4.32
C PHE A 440 15.90 20.44 -5.22
N ASN A 441 16.27 20.26 -6.49
CA ASN A 441 16.31 21.32 -7.51
C ASN A 441 14.98 21.52 -8.26
N HIS A 442 14.02 20.61 -8.13
CA HIS A 442 12.71 20.71 -8.79
C HIS A 442 11.58 20.50 -7.79
N GLU A 443 10.66 21.45 -7.66
CA GLU A 443 9.56 21.36 -6.67
C GLU A 443 8.34 20.57 -7.14
N TRP A 444 8.19 20.33 -8.45
CA TRP A 444 7.02 19.62 -8.98
C TRP A 444 6.81 18.20 -8.41
N PRO A 445 7.85 17.40 -8.11
CA PRO A 445 7.68 16.06 -7.54
C PRO A 445 7.03 16.10 -6.16
N LEU A 446 7.39 17.06 -5.30
CA LEU A 446 6.75 17.27 -4.00
C LEU A 446 5.24 17.45 -4.16
N TYR A 447 4.82 18.30 -5.10
CA TYR A 447 3.39 18.56 -5.30
C TYR A 447 2.65 17.36 -5.89
N VAL A 448 3.24 16.68 -6.88
CA VAL A 448 2.56 15.58 -7.58
C VAL A 448 2.56 14.30 -6.76
N LEU A 449 3.67 13.97 -6.09
CA LEU A 449 3.86 12.68 -5.41
C LEU A 449 3.43 12.72 -3.94
N GLU A 450 3.43 13.90 -3.30
CA GLU A 450 3.03 14.04 -1.89
C GLU A 450 1.73 14.83 -1.76
N ALA A 451 1.66 16.03 -2.35
CA ALA A 451 0.51 16.91 -2.15
C ALA A 451 -0.78 16.39 -2.80
N VAL A 452 -0.72 15.86 -4.03
CA VAL A 452 -1.94 15.40 -4.72
C VAL A 452 -2.56 14.15 -4.06
N PRO A 453 -1.82 13.07 -3.76
CA PRO A 453 -2.39 11.89 -3.13
C PRO A 453 -2.98 12.21 -1.75
N MET A 454 -2.32 13.07 -0.99
CA MET A 454 -2.78 13.45 0.35
C MET A 454 -4.02 14.34 0.31
N LEU A 455 -4.08 15.29 -0.62
CA LEU A 455 -5.29 16.10 -0.87
C LEU A 455 -6.48 15.20 -1.23
N ALA A 456 -6.27 14.21 -2.11
CA ALA A 456 -7.29 13.24 -2.46
C ALA A 456 -7.74 12.42 -1.24
N ALA A 457 -6.81 11.91 -0.44
CA ALA A 457 -7.12 11.13 0.77
C ALA A 457 -7.96 11.93 1.78
N ILE A 458 -7.54 13.16 2.13
CA ILE A 458 -8.28 14.00 3.09
C ILE A 458 -9.66 14.35 2.53
N THR A 459 -9.76 14.64 1.23
CA THR A 459 -11.05 14.98 0.59
C THR A 459 -12.01 13.79 0.61
N VAL A 460 -11.54 12.59 0.26
CA VAL A 460 -12.33 11.35 0.30
C VAL A 460 -12.79 11.05 1.72
N LEU A 461 -11.90 11.17 2.72
CA LEU A 461 -12.25 10.95 4.13
C LEU A 461 -13.22 12.00 4.67
N GLY A 462 -13.18 13.22 4.14
CA GLY A 462 -14.19 14.24 4.40
C GLY A 462 -15.53 13.82 3.79
N TRP A 463 -15.54 13.50 2.50
CA TRP A 463 -16.77 13.10 1.82
C TRP A 463 -17.44 11.93 2.53
N TYR A 464 -16.70 10.88 2.88
CA TYR A 464 -17.15 9.69 3.61
C TYR A 464 -17.06 9.83 5.14
N HIS A 465 -17.22 11.04 5.68
CA HIS A 465 -17.16 11.26 7.13
C HIS A 465 -18.25 10.45 7.87
N PRO A 466 -17.88 9.65 8.90
CA PRO A 466 -18.79 8.77 9.63
C PRO A 466 -20.03 9.46 10.18
N GLY A 467 -19.88 10.68 10.71
CA GLY A 467 -20.98 11.48 11.23
C GLY A 467 -22.09 11.80 10.20
N ARG A 468 -21.79 11.65 8.89
CA ARG A 468 -22.73 11.87 7.77
C ARG A 468 -23.38 10.57 7.29
N TRP A 469 -22.61 9.51 7.14
CA TRP A 469 -23.04 8.31 6.42
C TRP A 469 -23.48 7.15 7.30
N LEU A 470 -23.12 7.15 8.59
CA LEU A 470 -23.54 6.11 9.52
C LEU A 470 -24.91 6.41 10.17
N GLN A 471 -25.77 7.14 9.45
CA GLN A 471 -27.02 7.69 9.96
C GLN A 471 -28.20 6.71 9.97
N THR A 472 -28.06 5.50 9.46
CA THR A 472 -29.24 4.67 9.19
C THR A 472 -29.85 4.15 10.50
N SER A 473 -31.06 4.61 10.80
CA SER A 473 -31.95 3.91 11.76
C SER A 473 -32.33 2.56 11.15
N ALA A 474 -32.59 1.55 11.98
CA ALA A 474 -33.03 0.23 11.50
C ALA A 474 -34.24 0.31 10.56
N ALA A 475 -35.07 1.36 10.70
CA ALA A 475 -36.24 1.62 9.86
C ALA A 475 -35.92 1.98 8.39
N ASP A 476 -34.76 2.60 8.10
CA ASP A 476 -34.40 3.02 6.74
C ASP A 476 -33.67 1.91 5.95
N LEU A 477 -33.22 0.85 6.65
CA LEU A 477 -32.61 -0.35 6.07
C LEU A 477 -33.66 -1.28 5.45
N GLU A 478 -34.87 -1.35 6.02
CA GLU A 478 -35.99 -2.12 5.45
C GLU A 478 -36.48 -1.50 4.14
N THR A 479 -36.49 -0.17 4.03
CA THR A 479 -36.99 0.52 2.83
C THR A 479 -36.03 0.53 1.65
N ASN A 480 -34.71 0.45 1.88
CA ASN A 480 -33.70 0.56 0.82
C ASN A 480 -33.15 -0.78 0.31
N ILE A 481 -33.42 -1.90 0.99
CA ILE A 481 -32.92 -3.23 0.59
C ILE A 481 -34.04 -4.10 -0.02
N GLY A 482 -35.30 -3.66 0.01
CA GLY A 482 -36.41 -4.39 -0.63
C GLY A 482 -36.54 -5.83 -0.09
N LEU A 483 -36.47 -5.97 1.23
CA LEU A 483 -36.92 -7.19 1.93
C LEU A 483 -38.34 -6.98 2.43
#